data_AF-A0A5J6WL34-F1
#
_entry.id   AF-A0A5J6WL34-F1
#
_cell.length_a   1.000
_cell.length_b   1.000
_cell.length_c   1.000
_cell.angle_alpha   90.00
_cell.angle_beta   90.00
_cell.angle_gamma   90.00
#
_symmetry.space_group_name_H-M   'P 1'
#
loop_
_entity.id
_entity.type
_entity.pdbx_description
1 polymer ?
#
loop_
_entity_poly.entity_id
_entity_poly.type
_entity_poly.pdbx_seq_one_letter_code
_entity_poly.pdbx_strand_id
1 'polypeptide(L)'
;MISSRYVAIKSDGKELLLTIEIDVPEVDPTLEAGDYRCKFSVSAMGINEYIYGVDAIQSYCMALKRLKNFFNGFISEGWKFYFPGYLDMEVDIISTYF
;
A
#
# COMPACT_ATOMS: atom_id res chain seq x y z
N MET A 1 8.46 7.19 6.91
CA MET A 1 7.12 6.59 6.80
C MET A 1 6.31 7.43 5.85
N ILE A 2 5.70 6.79 4.86
CA ILE A 2 4.69 7.40 3.98
C ILE A 2 3.34 6.84 4.41
N SER A 3 2.35 7.70 4.57
CA SER A 3 0.97 7.33 4.90
C SER A 3 0.03 8.03 3.93
N SER A 4 -0.93 7.30 3.38
CA SER A 4 -1.96 7.83 2.49
C SER A 4 -3.32 7.24 2.80
N ARG A 5 -4.37 8.04 2.54
CA ARG A 5 -5.75 7.71 2.89
C ARG A 5 -6.65 7.82 1.67
N TYR A 6 -7.49 6.82 1.48
CA TYR A 6 -8.42 6.72 0.35
C TYR A 6 -9.77 6.21 0.80
N VAL A 7 -10.81 6.66 0.10
CA VAL A 7 -12.12 5.99 0.11
C VAL A 7 -12.18 5.13 -1.14
N ALA A 8 -12.29 3.82 -0.96
CA ALA A 8 -12.55 2.89 -2.07
C ALA A 8 -14.04 2.59 -2.12
N ILE A 9 -14.65 2.75 -3.30
CA ILE A 9 -16.09 2.54 -3.51
C ILE A 9 -16.27 1.51 -4.63
N LYS A 10 -17.13 0.53 -4.39
CA LYS A 10 -17.52 -0.49 -5.37
C LYS A 10 -18.90 -0.15 -5.97
N SER A 11 -19.21 -0.72 -7.14
CA SER A 11 -20.47 -0.46 -7.85
C SER A 11 -21.74 -0.85 -7.10
N ASP A 12 -21.64 -1.73 -6.11
CA ASP A 12 -22.72 -2.11 -5.20
C ASP A 12 -22.93 -1.11 -4.03
N GLY A 13 -22.16 -0.02 -4.01
CA GLY A 13 -22.20 0.99 -2.96
C GLY A 13 -21.38 0.63 -1.72
N LYS A 14 -20.66 -0.50 -1.72
CA LYS A 14 -19.75 -0.83 -0.60
C LYS A 14 -18.60 0.16 -0.57
N GLU A 15 -18.36 0.72 0.61
CA GLU A 15 -17.26 1.65 0.86
C GLU A 15 -16.23 1.06 1.82
N LEU A 16 -14.96 1.36 1.57
CA LEU A 16 -13.84 1.02 2.44
C LEU A 16 -12.94 2.25 2.63
N LEU A 17 -12.73 2.66 3.88
CA LEU A 17 -11.76 3.68 4.22
C LEU A 17 -10.38 3.05 4.38
N LEU A 18 -9.54 3.18 3.36
CA LEU A 18 -8.19 2.64 3.35
C LEU A 18 -7.23 3.65 3.98
N THR A 19 -6.42 3.18 4.92
CA THR A 19 -5.18 3.85 5.36
C THR A 19 -4.03 2.92 5.05
N ILE A 20 -3.12 3.38 4.21
CA ILE A 20 -2.00 2.61 3.68
C ILE A 20 -0.72 3.25 4.19
N GLU A 21 0.16 2.44 4.74
CA GLU A 21 1.42 2.89 5.32
C GLU A 21 2.59 2.05 4.80
N ILE A 22 3.65 2.74 4.41
CA ILE A 22 4.94 2.16 4.07
C ILE A 22 5.99 2.80 4.99
N ASP A 23 6.60 1.99 5.84
CA ASP A 23 7.63 2.48 6.76
C ASP A 23 8.97 2.71 6.07
N VAL A 24 9.90 3.30 6.82
CA VAL A 24 11.29 3.38 6.39
C VAL A 24 11.89 1.97 6.46
N PRO A 25 12.64 1.53 5.45
CA PRO A 25 13.39 0.28 5.52
C PRO A 25 14.32 0.26 6.74
N GLU A 26 14.37 -0.90 7.39
CA GLU A 26 15.23 -1.14 8.54
C GLU A 26 15.96 -2.48 8.38
N VAL A 27 17.09 -2.63 9.08
CA VAL A 27 17.81 -3.90 9.13
C VAL A 27 16.91 -4.92 9.83
N ASP A 28 16.82 -6.12 9.26
CA ASP A 28 16.10 -7.23 9.90
C ASP A 28 16.84 -7.64 11.20
N PRO A 29 16.23 -7.44 12.38
CA PRO A 29 16.86 -7.79 13.65
C PRO A 29 16.99 -9.30 13.87
N THR A 30 16.38 -10.13 13.00
CA THR A 30 16.38 -11.59 13.14
C THR A 30 17.47 -12.28 12.32
N LEU A 31 18.16 -11.55 11.43
CA LEU A 31 19.15 -12.10 10.52
C LEU A 31 20.54 -11.53 10.82
N GLU A 32 21.53 -12.41 10.97
CA GLU A 32 22.94 -12.02 11.12
C GLU A 32 23.51 -11.39 9.83
N ALA A 33 22.90 -11.69 8.67
CA ALA A 33 23.38 -11.28 7.35
C ALA A 33 23.10 -9.82 6.97
N GLY A 34 22.34 -9.07 7.79
CA GLY A 34 22.09 -7.64 7.55
C GLY A 34 21.10 -7.35 6.41
N ASP A 35 20.26 -8.32 6.02
CA ASP A 35 19.13 -8.08 5.11
C ASP A 35 18.19 -7.00 5.68
N TYR A 36 17.47 -6.33 4.81
CA TYR A 36 16.55 -5.26 5.16
C TYR A 36 15.09 -5.70 5.02
N ARG A 37 14.24 -5.07 5.81
CA ARG A 37 12.79 -5.20 5.74
C ARG A 37 12.13 -3.84 5.69
N CYS A 38 11.02 -3.76 4.97
CA CYS A 38 10.17 -2.58 4.86
C CYS A 38 8.74 -2.99 5.22
N LYS A 39 8.13 -2.29 6.18
CA LYS A 39 6.79 -2.64 6.65
C LYS A 39 5.72 -2.05 5.73
N PHE A 40 4.77 -2.89 5.33
CA PHE A 40 3.59 -2.53 4.54
C PHE A 40 2.33 -2.80 5.35
N SER A 41 1.50 -1.78 5.56
CA SER A 41 0.27 -1.90 6.35
C SER A 41 -0.95 -1.33 5.62
N VAL A 42 -2.08 -2.02 5.74
CA VAL A 42 -3.40 -1.55 5.26
C VAL A 42 -4.44 -1.83 6.35
N SER A 43 -4.83 -0.79 7.08
CA SER A 43 -5.63 -0.92 8.31
C SER A 43 -6.98 -1.61 8.07
N ALA A 44 -7.72 -1.21 7.04
CA ALA A 44 -9.04 -1.73 6.72
C ALA A 44 -9.05 -3.22 6.36
N MET A 45 -7.89 -3.75 5.98
CA MET A 45 -7.72 -5.14 5.53
C MET A 45 -6.98 -5.99 6.57
N GLY A 46 -6.60 -5.40 7.72
CA GLY A 46 -5.78 -6.08 8.73
C GLY A 46 -4.39 -6.48 8.22
N ILE A 47 -3.92 -5.89 7.11
CA ILE A 47 -2.61 -6.19 6.54
C ILE A 47 -1.56 -5.44 7.36
N ASN A 48 -0.57 -6.19 7.84
CA ASN A 48 0.55 -5.67 8.60
C ASN A 48 1.73 -6.65 8.40
N GLU A 49 2.49 -6.45 7.34
CA GLU A 49 3.52 -7.41 6.90
C GLU A 49 4.86 -6.72 6.64
N TYR A 50 5.95 -7.49 6.79
CA TYR A 50 7.29 -7.06 6.41
C TYR A 50 7.64 -7.61 5.03
N ILE A 51 8.16 -6.73 4.17
CA ILE A 51 8.66 -7.05 2.83
C ILE A 51 10.18 -6.97 2.85
N TYR A 52 10.84 -8.05 2.45
CA TYR A 52 12.29 -8.20 2.60
C TYR A 52 13.06 -7.86 1.31
N GLY A 53 14.33 -7.49 1.48
CA GLY A 53 15.29 -7.28 0.41
C GLY A 53 16.73 -7.31 0.96
N VAL A 54 17.70 -7.53 0.08
CA VAL A 54 19.13 -7.60 0.43
C VAL A 54 19.68 -6.25 0.91
N ASP A 55 18.97 -5.16 0.62
CA ASP A 55 19.30 -3.82 1.09
C ASP A 55 18.03 -2.95 1.27
N ALA A 56 18.23 -1.75 1.83
CA ALA A 56 17.16 -0.79 2.10
C ALA A 56 16.37 -0.39 0.84
N ILE A 57 17.05 -0.22 -0.29
CA ILE A 57 16.42 0.20 -1.55
C ILE A 57 15.58 -0.93 -2.11
N GLN A 58 16.11 -2.15 -2.12
CA GLN A 58 15.41 -3.32 -2.64
C GLN A 58 14.15 -3.62 -1.82
N SER A 59 14.24 -3.63 -0.49
CA SER A 59 13.09 -3.86 0.38
C SER A 59 12.01 -2.79 0.19
N TYR A 60 12.40 -1.51 0.03
CA TYR A 60 11.47 -0.42 -0.28
C TYR A 60 10.79 -0.59 -1.65
N CYS A 61 11.56 -0.85 -2.71
CA CYS A 61 11.02 -1.09 -4.05
C CYS A 61 10.06 -2.28 -4.09
N MET A 62 10.33 -3.33 -3.33
CA MET A 62 9.43 -4.48 -3.19
C MET A 62 8.15 -4.12 -2.44
N ALA A 63 8.21 -3.27 -1.41
CA ALA A 63 7.02 -2.73 -0.75
C ALA A 63 6.16 -1.87 -1.70
N LEU A 64 6.79 -1.04 -2.55
CA LEU A 64 6.08 -0.29 -3.59
C LEU A 64 5.43 -1.21 -4.63
N LYS A 65 6.12 -2.28 -5.06
CA LYS A 65 5.53 -3.30 -5.95
C LYS A 65 4.34 -4.00 -5.29
N ARG A 66 4.44 -4.29 -3.99
CA ARG A 66 3.34 -4.87 -3.20
C ARG A 66 2.13 -3.93 -3.13
N LEU A 67 2.37 -2.63 -2.96
CA LEU A 67 1.35 -1.57 -3.02
C LEU A 67 0.67 -1.52 -4.40
N LYS A 68 1.46 -1.52 -5.48
CA LYS A 68 0.93 -1.55 -6.85
C LYS A 68 0.00 -2.74 -7.07
N ASN A 69 0.44 -3.93 -6.66
CA ASN A 69 -0.34 -5.15 -6.77
C ASN A 69 -1.62 -5.10 -5.91
N PHE A 70 -1.54 -4.50 -4.72
CA PHE A 70 -2.71 -4.27 -3.87
C PHE A 70 -3.78 -3.43 -4.60
N PHE A 71 -3.40 -2.29 -5.17
CA PHE A 71 -4.33 -1.45 -5.91
C PHE A 71 -4.87 -2.14 -7.17
N ASN A 72 -4.00 -2.79 -7.95
CA ASN A 72 -4.44 -3.52 -9.14
C ASN A 72 -5.48 -4.60 -8.82
N GLY A 73 -5.33 -5.30 -7.68
CA GLY A 73 -6.33 -6.27 -7.23
C GLY A 73 -7.70 -5.64 -7.01
N PHE A 74 -7.76 -4.52 -6.28
CA PHE A 74 -8.99 -3.77 -6.08
C PHE A 74 -9.59 -3.24 -7.39
N ILE A 75 -8.77 -2.65 -8.26
CA ILE A 75 -9.24 -2.15 -9.56
C ILE A 75 -9.84 -3.29 -10.38
N SER A 76 -9.20 -4.47 -10.39
CA SER A 76 -9.69 -5.65 -11.11
C SER A 76 -11.03 -6.18 -10.56
N GLU A 77 -11.31 -5.94 -9.28
CA GLU A 77 -12.58 -6.24 -8.63
C GLU A 77 -13.65 -5.14 -8.82
N GLY A 78 -13.33 -4.07 -9.56
CA GLY A 78 -14.25 -2.98 -9.87
C GLY A 78 -14.31 -1.88 -8.81
N TRP A 79 -13.31 -1.78 -7.92
CA TRP A 79 -13.22 -0.68 -6.97
C TRP A 79 -12.67 0.58 -7.62
N LYS A 80 -13.22 1.72 -7.22
CA LYS A 80 -12.78 3.06 -7.58
C LYS A 80 -12.26 3.79 -6.34
N PHE A 81 -11.31 4.69 -6.52
CA PHE A 81 -10.62 5.36 -5.41
C PHE A 81 -10.88 6.85 -5.42
N TYR A 82 -10.96 7.43 -4.22
CA TYR A 82 -11.25 8.84 -4.00
C TYR A 82 -10.44 9.36 -2.81
N PHE A 83 -10.18 10.67 -2.79
CA PHE A 83 -9.66 11.30 -1.58
C PHE A 83 -10.79 11.47 -0.56
N PRO A 84 -10.52 11.27 0.75
CA PRO A 84 -11.51 11.54 1.78
C PRO A 84 -12.04 12.97 1.70
N GLY A 85 -13.36 13.13 1.60
CA GLY A 85 -14.02 14.43 1.45
C GLY A 85 -14.22 14.91 0.01
N TYR A 86 -13.66 14.22 -0.99
CA TYR A 86 -13.76 14.55 -2.41
C TYR A 86 -14.13 13.30 -3.22
N LEU A 87 -15.41 12.92 -3.16
CA LEU A 87 -15.94 11.70 -3.81
C LEU A 87 -16.46 11.94 -5.24
N ASP A 88 -16.44 13.19 -5.69
CA ASP A 88 -16.82 13.63 -7.03
C ASP A 88 -15.70 13.47 -8.06
N MET A 89 -14.45 13.32 -7.61
CA MET A 89 -13.27 13.15 -8.45
C MET A 89 -12.58 11.80 -8.18
N GLU A 90 -12.74 10.87 -9.12
CA GLU A 90 -12.02 9.60 -9.08
C GLU A 90 -10.51 9.83 -9.22
N VAL A 91 -9.74 9.12 -8.40
CA VAL A 91 -8.28 9.15 -8.39
C VAL A 91 -7.76 7.97 -9.20
N ASP A 92 -7.04 8.26 -10.28
CA ASP A 92 -6.19 7.26 -10.93
C ASP A 92 -4.95 7.00 -10.05
N ILE A 93 -5.11 6.03 -9.15
CA ILE A 93 -4.11 5.73 -8.13
C ILE A 93 -2.84 5.12 -8.72
N ILE A 94 -2.93 4.47 -9.89
CA ILE A 94 -1.75 3.88 -10.53
C ILE A 94 -0.89 4.99 -11.10
N SER A 95 -1.48 5.91 -11.88
CA SER A 95 -0.77 7.06 -12.45
C SER A 95 -0.24 8.04 -11.40
N THR A 96 -0.82 8.03 -10.19
CA THR A 96 -0.36 8.89 -9.08
C THR A 96 0.94 8.40 -8.45
N TYR A 97 1.20 7.09 -8.47
CA TYR A 97 2.28 6.48 -7.69
C TYR A 97 3.34 5.73 -8.50
N PHE A 98 3.08 5.36 -9.76
CA PHE A 98 3.93 4.45 -10.55
C PHE A 98 4.04 4.86 -12.02
#